data_AF-R7J6F2-F1
#
_entry.id   AF-R7J6F2-F1
#
_cell.length_a   1.000
_cell.length_b   1.000
_cell.length_c   1.000
_cell.angle_alpha   90.00
_cell.angle_beta   90.00
_cell.angle_gamma   90.00
#
_symmetry.space_group_name_H-M   'P 1'
#
loop_
_entity.id
_entity.type
_entity.pdbx_description
1 polymer ?
#
loop_
_entity_poly.entity_id
_entity_poly.type
_entity_poly.pdbx_seq_one_letter_code
_entity_poly.pdbx_strand_id
1 'polypeptide(L)'
;MTDKILKIAKRLKTFTLEDIVMFTGLEINAVRNFLDQSDNIQKFKNKFKYVEIIQKEETFKIIDKNILSQNSDITLIDAINLFMEIKNCKLSSWSKKTYKSFINSQILPFFRKYKLKDITIQDIEQFKLSMKENGITERRIKNVLTLLNQIIKHFQKEGVIDKTCCFEVKRVKNISKREVQILSNKQQKQLFRVLKKRYPYLLPLVEKMIITKQPLNSILTGDENKKEILKRRIRKDFYKVKQQLGLENYIINDLRFCQKCVNKL
;
A
#
# COMPACT_ATOMS: atom_id res chain seq x y z
N MET A 1 23.92 9.21 -0.96
CA MET A 1 25.39 9.15 -0.97
C MET A 1 25.86 8.15 -2.01
N THR A 2 25.46 6.89 -1.91
CA THR A 2 25.72 5.77 -2.84
C THR A 2 25.30 6.02 -4.30
N ASP A 3 24.14 6.67 -4.51
CA ASP A 3 23.59 6.92 -5.84
C ASP A 3 24.42 7.89 -6.72
N LYS A 4 25.24 8.75 -6.09
CA LYS A 4 26.14 9.67 -6.83
C LYS A 4 27.37 8.95 -7.39
N ILE A 5 27.99 8.07 -6.60
CA ILE A 5 29.17 7.30 -7.02
C ILE A 5 28.83 6.41 -8.21
N LEU A 6 27.72 5.67 -8.12
CA LEU A 6 27.23 4.80 -9.22
C LEU A 6 26.94 5.56 -10.51
N LYS A 7 26.33 6.75 -10.43
CA LYS A 7 26.05 7.58 -11.62
C LYS A 7 27.33 8.01 -12.34
N ILE A 8 28.35 8.40 -11.60
CA ILE A 8 29.64 8.81 -12.16
C ILE A 8 30.40 7.58 -12.69
N ALA A 9 30.45 6.50 -11.92
CA ALA A 9 31.05 5.23 -12.35
C ALA A 9 30.43 4.72 -13.67
N LYS A 10 29.10 4.75 -13.79
CA LYS A 10 28.35 4.38 -15.00
C LYS A 10 28.72 5.26 -16.19
N ARG A 11 28.90 6.56 -15.97
CA ARG A 11 29.28 7.52 -17.03
C ARG A 11 30.72 7.33 -17.50
N LEU A 12 31.66 7.13 -16.57
CA LEU A 12 33.08 6.97 -16.88
C LEU A 12 33.40 5.61 -17.50
N LYS A 13 32.60 4.57 -17.19
CA LYS A 13 32.79 3.15 -17.57
C LYS A 13 34.06 2.53 -16.98
N THR A 14 35.20 3.21 -17.03
CA THR A 14 36.46 2.85 -16.41
C THR A 14 37.07 4.08 -15.73
N PHE A 15 37.51 3.96 -14.48
CA PHE A 15 37.93 5.10 -13.65
C PHE A 15 38.88 4.65 -12.53
N THR A 16 39.56 5.60 -11.87
CA THR A 16 40.33 5.37 -10.65
C THR A 16 39.57 5.82 -9.40
N LEU A 17 40.12 5.54 -8.22
CA LEU A 17 39.55 6.00 -6.96
C LEU A 17 39.52 7.54 -6.91
N GLU A 18 40.59 8.18 -7.39
CA GLU A 18 40.78 9.62 -7.41
C GLU A 18 39.76 10.30 -8.32
N ASP A 19 39.44 9.71 -9.48
CA ASP A 19 38.43 10.23 -10.40
C ASP A 19 37.08 10.40 -9.68
N ILE A 20 36.63 9.37 -8.96
CA ILE A 20 35.35 9.41 -8.24
C ILE A 20 35.40 10.42 -7.09
N VAL A 21 36.49 10.48 -6.34
CA VAL A 21 36.68 11.46 -5.26
C VAL A 21 36.60 12.88 -5.83
N MET A 22 37.26 13.15 -6.95
CA MET A 22 37.26 14.45 -7.62
C MET A 22 35.85 14.86 -8.07
N PHE A 23 35.08 13.95 -8.68
CA PHE A 23 33.73 14.27 -9.19
C PHE A 23 32.65 14.28 -8.10
N THR A 24 32.85 13.59 -6.98
CA THR A 24 31.84 13.51 -5.90
C THR A 24 32.11 14.45 -4.73
N GLY A 25 33.37 14.86 -4.53
CA GLY A 25 33.82 15.60 -3.35
C GLY A 25 33.71 14.79 -2.05
N LEU A 26 33.63 13.46 -2.12
CA LEU A 26 33.50 12.57 -0.97
C LEU A 26 34.86 12.11 -0.46
N GLU A 27 34.94 11.76 0.83
CA GLU A 27 36.15 11.23 1.44
C GLU A 27 36.61 9.92 0.80
N ILE A 28 37.93 9.79 0.60
CA ILE A 28 38.56 8.69 -0.13
C ILE A 28 38.23 7.31 0.47
N ASN A 29 38.14 7.22 1.80
CA ASN A 29 37.81 5.97 2.50
C ASN A 29 36.35 5.56 2.30
N ALA A 30 35.43 6.52 2.28
CA ALA A 30 34.01 6.26 2.03
C ALA A 30 33.78 5.80 0.58
N VAL A 31 34.49 6.40 -0.38
CA VAL A 31 34.44 5.98 -1.79
C VAL A 31 35.05 4.58 -1.95
N ARG A 32 36.21 4.31 -1.34
CA ARG A 32 36.87 3.00 -1.41
C ARG A 32 35.98 1.88 -0.87
N ASN A 33 35.43 2.06 0.33
CA ASN A 33 34.53 1.09 0.94
C ASN A 33 33.31 0.79 0.06
N PHE A 34 32.75 1.82 -0.58
CA PHE A 34 31.63 1.64 -1.51
C PHE A 34 32.03 0.87 -2.78
N LEU A 35 33.16 1.21 -3.39
CA LEU A 35 33.63 0.53 -4.61
C LEU A 35 33.98 -0.93 -4.35
N ASP A 36 34.55 -1.25 -3.19
CA ASP A 36 34.92 -2.63 -2.83
C ASP A 36 33.68 -3.50 -2.49
N GLN A 37 32.56 -2.90 -2.10
CA GLN A 37 31.32 -3.61 -1.74
C GLN A 37 30.26 -3.63 -2.85
N SER A 38 30.50 -2.95 -3.98
CA SER A 38 29.49 -2.79 -5.02
C SER A 38 29.61 -3.89 -6.08
N ASP A 39 28.54 -4.66 -6.25
CA ASP A 39 28.46 -5.69 -7.29
C ASP A 39 28.63 -5.12 -8.71
N ASN A 40 28.23 -3.86 -8.93
CA ASN A 40 28.31 -3.17 -10.21
C ASN A 40 29.71 -2.67 -10.59
N ILE A 41 30.73 -2.94 -9.77
CA ILE A 41 32.08 -2.42 -9.95
C ILE A 41 33.06 -3.60 -9.96
N GLN A 42 33.83 -3.75 -11.04
CA GLN A 42 34.93 -4.72 -11.11
C GLN A 42 36.27 -4.00 -10.99
N LYS A 43 37.15 -4.51 -10.12
CA LYS A 43 38.52 -4.00 -9.98
C LYS A 43 39.44 -4.71 -10.97
N PHE A 44 40.18 -3.92 -11.76
CA PHE A 44 41.18 -4.40 -12.70
C PHE A 44 42.48 -3.61 -12.53
N LYS A 45 43.48 -4.24 -11.91
CA LYS A 45 44.74 -3.59 -11.52
C LYS A 45 44.47 -2.33 -10.68
N ASN A 46 44.95 -1.16 -11.12
CA ASN A 46 44.78 0.14 -10.47
C ASN A 46 43.52 0.90 -10.93
N LYS A 47 42.62 0.25 -11.68
CA LYS A 47 41.39 0.86 -12.19
C LYS A 47 40.16 0.06 -11.78
N PHE A 48 39.03 0.73 -11.78
CA PHE A 48 37.70 0.17 -11.61
C PHE A 48 36.95 0.25 -12.94
N LYS A 49 36.10 -0.73 -13.20
CA LYS A 49 35.22 -0.80 -14.36
C LYS A 49 33.80 -0.97 -13.89
N TYR A 50 32.90 -0.09 -14.33
CA TYR A 50 31.48 -0.28 -14.11
C TYR A 50 30.98 -1.44 -14.98
N VAL A 51 30.31 -2.39 -14.35
CA VAL A 51 29.62 -3.50 -15.01
C VAL A 51 28.13 -3.32 -14.77
N GLU A 52 27.41 -3.20 -15.88
CA GLU A 52 25.96 -3.21 -15.86
C GLU A 52 25.52 -4.65 -15.57
N ILE A 53 25.28 -4.94 -14.29
CA ILE A 53 24.58 -6.16 -13.90
C ILE A 53 23.14 -5.94 -14.32
N ILE A 54 22.82 -6.42 -15.51
CA ILE A 54 21.44 -6.71 -15.87
C ILE A 54 21.07 -7.90 -14.98
N GLN A 55 20.53 -7.63 -13.80
CA GLN A 55 19.79 -8.67 -13.09
C GLN A 55 18.69 -9.08 -14.07
N LYS A 56 18.83 -10.25 -14.70
CA LYS A 56 17.72 -10.91 -15.35
C LYS A 56 16.76 -11.22 -14.21
N GLU A 57 15.87 -10.28 -13.89
CA GLU A 57 14.74 -10.57 -13.04
C GLU A 57 14.01 -11.74 -13.70
N GLU A 58 14.08 -12.91 -13.07
CA GLU A 58 13.26 -14.04 -13.47
C GLU A 58 11.81 -13.59 -13.40
N THR A 59 11.20 -13.36 -14.57
CA THR A 59 9.83 -12.85 -14.66
C THR A 59 8.82 -13.89 -14.17
N PHE A 60 9.22 -15.16 -14.17
CA PHE A 60 8.43 -16.29 -13.69
C PHE A 60 9.33 -17.30 -12.97
N LYS A 61 8.76 -17.92 -11.93
CA LYS A 61 9.35 -19.07 -11.23
C LYS A 61 8.46 -20.29 -11.50
N ILE A 62 9.07 -21.39 -11.93
CA ILE A 62 8.39 -22.68 -11.99
C ILE A 62 8.32 -23.21 -10.55
N ILE A 63 7.12 -23.52 -10.09
CA ILE A 63 6.88 -24.10 -8.76
C ILE A 63 6.52 -25.55 -8.97
N ASP A 64 7.35 -26.45 -8.45
CA ASP A 64 7.03 -27.87 -8.38
C ASP A 64 5.83 -28.05 -7.43
N LYS A 65 4.76 -28.66 -7.94
CA LYS A 65 3.53 -28.92 -7.17
C LYS A 65 3.62 -30.19 -6.34
N ASN A 66 4.66 -31.00 -6.54
CA ASN A 66 4.92 -32.25 -5.83
C ASN A 66 5.85 -32.06 -4.62
N ILE A 67 6.17 -30.81 -4.26
CA ILE A 67 6.97 -30.51 -3.07
C ILE A 67 6.30 -31.16 -1.85
N LEU A 68 7.08 -32.02 -1.18
CA LEU A 68 6.71 -32.59 0.11
C LEU A 68 6.71 -31.49 1.16
N SER A 69 5.67 -31.47 1.98
CA SER A 69 5.52 -30.48 3.04
C SER A 69 6.55 -30.70 4.14
N GLN A 70 7.20 -29.62 4.55
CA GLN A 70 8.12 -29.58 5.69
C GLN A 70 7.37 -29.49 7.02
N ASN A 71 6.07 -29.20 6.99
CA ASN A 71 5.20 -29.00 8.15
C ASN A 71 5.82 -28.10 9.26
N SER A 72 6.41 -26.98 8.80
CA SER A 72 7.19 -26.05 9.62
C SER A 72 6.36 -25.41 10.73
N ASP A 73 7.01 -25.16 11.87
CA ASP A 73 6.45 -24.45 13.03
C ASP A 73 6.40 -22.92 12.86
N ILE A 74 6.31 -22.42 11.62
CA ILE A 74 6.33 -20.98 11.35
C ILE A 74 5.14 -20.28 12.01
N THR A 75 5.40 -19.18 12.73
CA THR A 75 4.32 -18.38 13.32
C THR A 75 3.57 -17.62 12.23
N LEU A 76 2.29 -17.28 12.47
CA LEU A 76 1.56 -16.45 11.52
C LEU A 76 2.22 -15.07 11.32
N ILE A 77 2.85 -14.51 12.36
CA ILE A 77 3.54 -13.21 12.26
C ILE A 77 4.70 -13.30 11.28
N ASP A 78 5.54 -14.32 11.41
CA ASP A 78 6.70 -14.51 10.53
C ASP A 78 6.25 -14.81 9.10
N ALA A 79 5.23 -15.65 8.95
CA ALA A 79 4.61 -15.93 7.65
C ALA A 79 4.07 -14.66 6.98
N ILE A 80 3.43 -13.77 7.75
CA ILE A 80 2.95 -12.48 7.23
C ILE A 80 4.11 -11.58 6.81
N ASN A 81 5.18 -11.51 7.58
CA ASN A 81 6.35 -10.68 7.25
C ASN A 81 6.98 -11.14 5.93
N LEU A 82 7.26 -12.44 5.80
CA LEU A 82 7.80 -13.04 4.57
C LEU A 82 6.87 -12.82 3.37
N PHE A 83 5.57 -13.09 3.54
CA PHE A 83 4.58 -12.89 2.48
C PHE A 83 4.54 -11.41 2.02
N MET A 84 4.62 -10.47 2.96
CA MET A 84 4.59 -9.05 2.65
C MET A 84 5.87 -8.60 1.94
N GLU A 85 7.05 -9.10 2.30
CA GLU A 85 8.29 -8.84 1.57
C GLU A 85 8.19 -9.25 0.10
N ILE A 86 7.73 -10.48 -0.15
CA ILE A 86 7.55 -11.00 -1.51
C ILE A 86 6.53 -10.18 -2.30
N LYS A 87 5.40 -9.80 -1.68
CA LYS A 87 4.36 -9.02 -2.35
C LYS A 87 4.72 -7.55 -2.50
N ASN A 88 5.62 -7.01 -1.69
CA ASN A 88 5.93 -5.59 -1.71
C ASN A 88 6.53 -5.13 -3.04
N CYS A 89 7.24 -5.98 -3.78
CA CYS A 89 7.75 -5.61 -5.10
C CYS A 89 6.64 -5.46 -6.15
N LYS A 90 5.48 -6.12 -5.95
CA LYS A 90 4.39 -6.21 -6.94
C LYS A 90 3.17 -5.33 -6.62
N LEU A 91 3.05 -4.86 -5.37
CA LEU A 91 1.88 -4.12 -4.91
C LEU A 91 2.03 -2.61 -5.04
N SER A 92 0.95 -1.95 -5.47
CA SER A 92 0.83 -0.48 -5.36
C SER A 92 0.96 -0.03 -3.89
N SER A 93 1.40 1.21 -3.69
CA SER A 93 1.51 1.81 -2.34
C SER A 93 0.18 1.78 -1.57
N TRP A 94 -0.95 1.91 -2.26
CA TRP A 94 -2.28 1.83 -1.68
C TRP A 94 -2.66 0.41 -1.26
N SER A 95 -2.35 -0.58 -2.10
CA SER A 95 -2.59 -1.99 -1.80
C SER A 95 -1.78 -2.43 -0.57
N LYS A 96 -0.51 -2.00 -0.47
CA LYS A 96 0.34 -2.23 0.71
C LYS A 96 -0.29 -1.68 1.99
N LYS A 97 -0.75 -0.42 1.97
CA LYS A 97 -1.43 0.21 3.11
C LYS A 97 -2.71 -0.55 3.49
N THR A 98 -3.47 -0.99 2.50
CA THR A 98 -4.72 -1.75 2.72
C THR A 98 -4.43 -3.10 3.38
N TYR A 99 -3.42 -3.84 2.90
CA TYR A 99 -3.02 -5.13 3.47
C TYR A 99 -2.54 -4.96 4.91
N LYS A 100 -1.64 -4.00 5.17
CA LYS A 100 -1.18 -3.69 6.53
C LYS A 100 -2.34 -3.34 7.46
N SER A 101 -3.33 -2.58 6.97
CA SER A 101 -4.53 -2.24 7.75
C SER A 101 -5.33 -3.50 8.13
N PHE A 102 -5.61 -4.40 7.19
CA PHE A 102 -6.32 -5.65 7.46
C PHE A 102 -5.55 -6.58 8.40
N ILE A 103 -4.24 -6.71 8.18
CA ILE A 103 -3.34 -7.52 9.00
C ILE A 103 -3.35 -7.00 10.44
N ASN A 104 -3.01 -5.73 10.63
CA ASN A 104 -2.83 -5.17 11.97
C ASN A 104 -4.15 -5.00 12.72
N SER A 105 -5.24 -4.68 12.02
CA SER A 105 -6.50 -4.37 12.67
C SER A 105 -7.40 -5.60 12.88
N GLN A 106 -7.21 -6.69 12.13
CA GLN A 106 -8.12 -7.86 12.18
C GLN A 106 -7.37 -9.17 12.36
N ILE A 107 -6.42 -9.50 11.47
CA ILE A 107 -5.77 -10.82 11.45
C ILE A 107 -4.89 -11.03 12.68
N LEU A 108 -3.98 -10.10 12.96
CA LEU A 108 -3.04 -10.22 14.08
C LEU A 108 -3.73 -10.24 15.44
N PRO A 109 -4.73 -9.38 15.74
CA PRO A 109 -5.43 -9.45 17.01
C PRO A 109 -6.00 -10.84 17.34
N PHE A 110 -6.49 -11.58 16.34
CA PHE A 110 -7.08 -12.90 16.53
C PHE A 110 -6.01 -14.00 16.56
N PHE A 111 -5.09 -14.01 15.59
CA PHE A 111 -4.18 -15.13 15.35
C PHE A 111 -2.74 -14.90 15.85
N ARG A 112 -2.49 -13.88 16.69
CA ARG A 112 -1.12 -13.47 17.09
C ARG A 112 -0.24 -14.62 17.56
N LYS A 113 -0.82 -15.56 18.29
CA LYS A 113 -0.11 -16.69 18.94
C LYS A 113 -0.15 -17.98 18.12
N TYR A 114 -0.81 -17.97 16.96
CA TYR A 114 -0.98 -19.17 16.14
C TYR A 114 0.28 -19.44 15.32
N LYS A 115 0.62 -20.73 15.21
CA LYS A 115 1.45 -21.22 14.11
C LYS A 115 0.57 -21.39 12.88
N LEU A 116 1.15 -21.20 11.70
CA LEU A 116 0.39 -21.24 10.46
C LEU A 116 -0.20 -22.63 10.18
N LYS A 117 0.53 -23.70 10.53
CA LYS A 117 0.09 -25.09 10.34
C LYS A 117 -1.08 -25.51 11.23
N ASP A 118 -1.24 -24.85 12.39
CA ASP A 118 -2.24 -25.19 13.40
C ASP A 118 -3.59 -24.49 13.14
N ILE A 119 -3.66 -23.56 12.20
CA ILE A 119 -4.92 -22.88 11.85
C ILE A 119 -5.85 -23.91 11.20
N THR A 120 -7.07 -24.03 11.71
CA THR A 120 -8.11 -24.93 11.19
C THR A 120 -9.25 -24.16 10.51
N ILE A 121 -10.15 -24.87 9.83
CA ILE A 121 -11.38 -24.28 9.29
C ILE A 121 -12.29 -23.72 10.40
N GLN A 122 -12.30 -24.37 11.57
CA GLN A 122 -13.08 -23.91 12.71
C GLN A 122 -12.57 -22.56 13.21
N ASP A 123 -11.25 -22.37 13.27
CA ASP A 123 -10.66 -21.05 13.62
C ASP A 123 -11.05 -19.96 12.62
N ILE A 124 -11.13 -20.28 11.32
CA ILE A 124 -11.55 -19.34 10.28
C ILE A 124 -13.01 -18.92 10.46
N GLU A 125 -13.91 -19.84 10.81
CA GLU A 125 -15.31 -19.51 11.09
C GLU A 125 -15.46 -18.69 12.39
N GLN A 126 -14.72 -19.03 13.45
CA GLN A 126 -14.68 -18.23 14.68
C GLN A 126 -14.14 -16.82 14.42
N PHE A 127 -13.09 -16.71 13.62
CA PHE A 127 -12.55 -15.41 13.22
C PHE A 127 -13.58 -14.59 12.44
N LYS A 128 -14.30 -15.20 11.51
CA LYS A 128 -15.38 -14.53 10.77
C LYS A 128 -16.50 -14.05 11.70
N LEU A 129 -16.91 -14.88 12.67
CA LEU A 129 -17.94 -14.52 13.65
C LEU A 129 -17.48 -13.31 14.50
N SER A 130 -16.25 -13.36 15.02
CA SER A 130 -15.69 -12.26 15.81
C SER A 130 -15.67 -10.92 15.05
N MET A 131 -15.40 -10.93 13.74
CA MET A 131 -15.47 -9.71 12.94
C MET A 131 -16.90 -9.19 12.77
N LYS A 132 -17.90 -10.09 12.66
CA LYS A 132 -19.32 -9.69 12.58
C LYS A 132 -19.79 -9.04 13.87
N GLU A 133 -19.46 -9.65 15.00
CA GLU A 133 -19.78 -9.14 16.34
C GLU A 133 -19.15 -7.76 16.58
N ASN A 134 -17.96 -7.52 16.05
CA ASN A 134 -17.28 -6.22 16.07
C ASN A 134 -17.83 -5.21 15.03
N GLY A 135 -18.96 -5.47 14.39
CA GLY A 135 -19.62 -4.55 13.45
C GLY A 135 -18.87 -4.35 12.13
N ILE A 136 -17.96 -5.26 11.75
CA ILE A 136 -17.21 -5.15 10.51
C ILE A 136 -18.12 -5.50 9.33
N THR A 137 -18.20 -4.60 8.35
CA THR A 137 -19.03 -4.82 7.15
C THR A 137 -18.65 -6.10 6.40
N GLU A 138 -19.64 -6.80 5.85
CA GLU A 138 -19.47 -8.05 5.07
C GLU A 138 -18.45 -7.91 3.94
N ARG A 139 -18.40 -6.74 3.28
CA ARG A 139 -17.39 -6.44 2.25
C ARG A 139 -15.97 -6.48 2.82
N ARG A 140 -15.77 -5.90 4.01
CA ARG A 140 -14.45 -5.87 4.67
C ARG A 140 -14.07 -7.25 5.17
N ILE A 141 -15.00 -7.99 5.79
CA ILE A 141 -14.82 -9.39 6.19
C ILE A 141 -14.33 -10.22 5.01
N LYS A 142 -15.03 -10.15 3.87
CA LYS A 142 -14.63 -10.85 2.63
C LYS A 142 -13.17 -10.55 2.27
N ASN A 143 -12.79 -9.28 2.25
CA ASN A 143 -11.45 -8.85 1.84
C ASN A 143 -10.37 -9.33 2.82
N VAL A 144 -10.65 -9.32 4.13
CA VAL A 144 -9.74 -9.82 5.16
C VAL A 144 -9.55 -11.33 5.02
N LEU A 145 -10.63 -12.10 4.90
CA LEU A 145 -10.56 -13.56 4.69
C LEU A 145 -9.87 -13.92 3.38
N THR A 146 -10.06 -13.13 2.33
CA THR A 146 -9.37 -13.33 1.05
C THR A 146 -7.86 -13.15 1.20
N LEU A 147 -7.42 -12.12 1.94
CA LEU A 147 -6.00 -11.90 2.22
C LEU A 147 -5.40 -13.03 3.06
N LEU A 148 -6.10 -13.45 4.13
CA LEU A 148 -5.66 -14.57 4.97
C LEU A 148 -5.52 -15.87 4.16
N ASN A 149 -6.49 -16.16 3.29
CA ASN A 149 -6.43 -17.32 2.38
C ASN A 149 -5.23 -17.24 1.43
N GLN A 150 -4.89 -16.04 0.93
CA GLN A 150 -3.71 -15.87 0.06
C GLN A 150 -2.41 -16.14 0.80
N ILE A 151 -2.31 -15.75 2.08
CA ILE A 151 -1.16 -16.03 2.92
C ILE A 151 -1.04 -17.55 3.12
N ILE A 152 -2.07 -18.21 3.65
CA ILE A 152 -2.06 -19.67 3.90
C ILE A 152 -1.73 -20.45 2.62
N LYS A 153 -2.42 -20.14 1.50
CA LYS A 153 -2.19 -20.82 0.22
C LYS A 153 -0.80 -20.62 -0.35
N HIS A 154 -0.12 -19.52 -0.03
CA HIS A 154 1.25 -19.29 -0.47
C HIS A 154 2.18 -20.31 0.20
N PHE A 155 2.13 -20.42 1.52
CA PHE A 155 2.97 -21.35 2.28
C PHE A 155 2.62 -22.82 2.03
N GLN A 156 1.34 -23.15 1.77
CA GLN A 156 0.94 -24.49 1.34
C GLN A 156 1.50 -24.88 -0.04
N LYS A 157 1.59 -23.92 -0.97
CA LYS A 157 2.12 -24.17 -2.32
C LYS A 157 3.63 -24.28 -2.35
N GLU A 158 4.31 -23.64 -1.39
CA GLU A 158 5.76 -23.73 -1.23
C GLU A 158 6.18 -24.92 -0.36
N GLY A 159 5.23 -25.74 0.11
CA GLY A 159 5.50 -26.90 0.95
C GLY A 159 6.01 -26.55 2.35
N VAL A 160 5.79 -25.33 2.82
CA VAL A 160 6.18 -24.92 4.18
C VAL A 160 5.22 -25.52 5.21
N ILE A 161 3.94 -25.61 4.88
CA ILE A 161 2.90 -26.21 5.73
C ILE A 161 2.00 -27.15 4.93
N ASP A 162 1.33 -28.05 5.66
CA ASP A 162 0.36 -28.97 5.09
C ASP A 162 -0.91 -28.26 4.58
N LYS A 163 -1.62 -28.94 3.69
CA LYS A 163 -2.90 -28.49 3.12
C LYS A 163 -4.08 -28.73 4.08
N THR A 164 -3.90 -28.44 5.37
CA THR A 164 -4.89 -28.66 6.44
C THR A 164 -6.00 -27.61 6.43
N CYS A 165 -5.66 -26.34 6.27
CA CYS A 165 -6.62 -25.23 6.18
C CYS A 165 -6.83 -24.80 4.73
N CYS A 166 -7.77 -25.45 4.04
CA CYS A 166 -8.10 -25.13 2.66
C CYS A 166 -9.52 -24.56 2.56
N PHE A 167 -9.64 -23.23 2.38
CA PHE A 167 -10.94 -22.58 2.22
C PHE A 167 -11.02 -21.65 1.01
N GLU A 168 -12.24 -21.28 0.65
CA GLU A 168 -12.54 -20.33 -0.41
C GLU A 168 -13.61 -19.34 0.05
N VAL A 169 -13.42 -18.06 -0.29
CA VAL A 169 -14.36 -17.00 0.10
C VAL A 169 -15.32 -16.74 -1.07
N LYS A 170 -16.42 -17.50 -1.12
CA LYS A 170 -17.48 -17.35 -2.13
C LYS A 170 -18.56 -16.36 -1.67
N ARG A 171 -19.13 -15.62 -2.63
CA ARG A 171 -20.29 -14.77 -2.37
C ARG A 171 -21.56 -15.59 -2.61
N VAL A 172 -22.36 -15.76 -1.57
CA VAL A 172 -23.66 -16.44 -1.66
C VAL A 172 -24.80 -15.46 -1.89
N LYS A 173 -24.63 -14.18 -1.51
CA LYS A 173 -25.59 -13.11 -1.73
C LYS A 173 -24.89 -11.84 -2.21
N ASN A 174 -25.65 -10.95 -2.84
CA ASN A 174 -25.14 -9.65 -3.23
C ASN A 174 -24.85 -8.82 -1.97
N ILE A 175 -23.63 -8.28 -1.87
CA ILE A 175 -23.26 -7.39 -0.77
C ILE A 175 -23.60 -5.98 -1.25
N SER A 176 -24.51 -5.31 -0.54
CA SER A 176 -24.95 -3.96 -0.88
C SER A 176 -23.74 -3.04 -1.07
N LYS A 177 -23.75 -2.29 -2.18
CA LYS A 177 -22.78 -1.23 -2.41
C LYS A 177 -23.29 0.01 -1.69
N ARG A 178 -22.38 0.79 -1.11
CA ARG A 178 -22.73 2.12 -0.63
C ARG A 178 -23.24 2.95 -1.81
N GLU A 179 -24.46 3.46 -1.70
CA GLU A 179 -25.02 4.38 -2.67
C GLU A 179 -24.27 5.71 -2.65
N VAL A 180 -24.05 6.27 -3.84
CA VAL A 180 -23.43 7.59 -3.96
C VAL A 180 -24.52 8.62 -3.72
N GLN A 181 -24.45 9.31 -2.59
CA GLN A 181 -25.34 10.42 -2.30
C GLN A 181 -24.92 11.64 -3.13
N ILE A 182 -25.88 12.26 -3.83
CA ILE A 182 -25.68 13.52 -4.57
C ILE A 182 -26.25 14.66 -3.73
N LEU A 183 -25.46 15.72 -3.51
CA LEU A 183 -25.92 16.86 -2.72
C LEU A 183 -26.91 17.71 -3.50
N SER A 184 -28.04 18.05 -2.87
CA SER A 184 -28.97 19.05 -3.41
C SER A 184 -28.36 20.44 -3.45
N ASN A 185 -28.93 21.35 -4.25
CA ASN A 185 -28.47 22.74 -4.32
C ASN A 185 -28.46 23.43 -2.94
N LYS A 186 -29.42 23.12 -2.07
CA LYS A 186 -29.46 23.65 -0.69
C LYS A 186 -28.28 23.14 0.14
N GLN A 187 -28.00 21.84 0.09
CA GLN A 187 -26.87 21.22 0.80
C GLN A 187 -25.52 21.71 0.27
N GLN A 188 -25.39 21.91 -1.04
CA GLN A 188 -24.17 22.48 -1.63
C GLN A 188 -23.95 23.92 -1.15
N LYS A 189 -24.98 24.78 -1.16
CA LYS A 189 -24.88 26.15 -0.61
C LYS A 189 -24.44 26.14 0.85
N GLN A 190 -25.00 25.24 1.66
CA GLN A 190 -24.63 25.10 3.07
C GLN A 190 -23.18 24.62 3.23
N LEU A 191 -22.74 23.65 2.41
CA LEU A 191 -21.36 23.18 2.36
C LEU A 191 -20.41 24.35 2.07
N PHE A 192 -20.64 25.11 1.01
CA PHE A 192 -19.82 26.26 0.65
C PHE A 192 -19.76 27.32 1.75
N ARG A 193 -20.89 27.61 2.43
CA ARG A 193 -20.93 28.53 3.57
C ARG A 193 -20.07 28.06 4.74
N VAL A 194 -20.11 26.77 5.08
CA VAL A 194 -19.28 26.19 6.16
C VAL A 194 -17.80 26.22 5.78
N LEU A 195 -17.47 25.85 4.54
CA LEU A 195 -16.09 25.86 4.04
C LEU A 195 -15.51 27.28 4.04
N LYS A 196 -16.24 28.27 3.52
CA LYS A 196 -15.79 29.67 3.49
C LYS A 196 -15.50 30.20 4.90
N LYS A 197 -16.32 29.85 5.89
CA LYS A 197 -16.18 30.33 7.28
C LYS A 197 -15.08 29.60 8.07
N ARG A 198 -14.99 28.27 7.97
CA ARG A 198 -14.18 27.43 8.88
C ARG A 198 -13.00 26.74 8.21
N TYR A 199 -13.06 26.50 6.90
CA TYR A 199 -12.06 25.74 6.16
C TYR A 199 -11.76 26.37 4.79
N PRO A 200 -11.31 27.64 4.73
CA PRO A 200 -11.15 28.36 3.47
C PRO A 200 -10.18 27.67 2.51
N TYR A 201 -9.19 26.94 3.03
CA TYR A 201 -8.25 26.16 2.21
C TYR A 201 -8.91 24.98 1.46
N LEU A 202 -10.03 24.43 1.96
CA LEU A 202 -10.75 23.33 1.31
C LEU A 202 -11.63 23.81 0.16
N LEU A 203 -12.07 25.06 0.22
CA LEU A 203 -13.00 25.65 -0.75
C LEU A 203 -12.53 25.49 -2.21
N PRO A 204 -11.32 25.95 -2.60
CA PRO A 204 -10.86 25.81 -3.99
C PRO A 204 -10.69 24.35 -4.43
N LEU A 205 -10.40 23.43 -3.50
CA LEU A 205 -10.30 22.00 -3.80
C LEU A 205 -11.68 21.40 -4.09
N VAL A 206 -12.68 21.73 -3.27
CA VAL A 206 -14.06 21.26 -3.44
C VAL A 206 -14.64 21.78 -4.76
N GLU A 207 -14.46 23.07 -5.07
CA GLU A 207 -14.88 23.65 -6.35
C GLU A 207 -14.23 22.93 -7.53
N LYS A 208 -12.91 22.72 -7.47
CA LYS A 208 -12.18 21.99 -8.50
C LYS A 208 -12.72 20.58 -8.68
N MET A 209 -12.99 19.83 -7.60
CA MET A 209 -13.57 18.47 -7.68
C MET A 209 -14.96 18.46 -8.34
N ILE A 210 -15.82 19.43 -8.03
CA ILE A 210 -17.16 19.53 -8.60
C ILE A 210 -17.09 19.89 -10.09
N ILE A 211 -16.18 20.81 -10.48
CA ILE A 211 -16.02 21.27 -11.86
C ILE A 211 -15.37 20.21 -12.73
N THR A 212 -14.24 19.64 -12.31
CA THR A 212 -13.44 18.71 -13.14
C THR A 212 -13.94 17.28 -13.07
N LYS A 213 -14.83 16.94 -12.12
CA LYS A 213 -15.31 15.57 -11.90
C LYS A 213 -14.19 14.59 -11.51
N GLN A 214 -13.03 15.09 -11.07
CA GLN A 214 -11.85 14.28 -10.75
C GLN A 214 -11.68 14.02 -9.24
N PRO A 215 -11.18 12.84 -8.83
CA PRO A 215 -10.95 12.49 -7.42
C PRO A 215 -9.96 13.44 -6.77
N LEU A 216 -10.05 13.56 -5.44
CA LEU A 216 -9.12 14.37 -4.66
C LEU A 216 -7.66 14.05 -5.02
N ASN A 217 -7.34 12.78 -5.23
CA ASN A 217 -5.98 12.34 -5.54
C ASN A 217 -5.46 12.86 -6.89
N SER A 218 -6.35 13.09 -7.87
CA SER A 218 -5.96 13.59 -9.19
C SER A 218 -5.79 15.11 -9.22
N ILE A 219 -6.50 15.83 -8.34
CA ILE A 219 -6.45 17.31 -8.33
C ILE A 219 -5.31 17.86 -7.47
N LEU A 220 -4.75 17.06 -6.55
CA LEU A 220 -3.63 17.42 -5.70
C LEU A 220 -2.31 17.26 -6.47
N THR A 221 -1.50 18.32 -6.48
CA THR A 221 -0.19 18.38 -7.12
C THR A 221 0.94 18.44 -6.08
N GLY A 222 2.19 18.22 -6.51
CA GLY A 222 3.38 18.32 -5.64
C GLY A 222 3.93 16.99 -5.13
N ASP A 223 4.79 17.07 -4.12
CA ASP A 223 5.49 15.95 -3.48
C ASP A 223 4.54 14.94 -2.80
N GLU A 224 4.82 13.65 -2.92
CA GLU A 224 3.93 12.58 -2.43
C GLU A 224 3.78 12.54 -0.90
N ASN A 225 4.85 12.88 -0.14
CA ASN A 225 4.76 12.92 1.31
C ASN A 225 3.88 14.09 1.76
N LYS A 226 4.07 15.27 1.15
CA LYS A 226 3.22 16.45 1.39
C LYS A 226 1.76 16.17 1.01
N LYS A 227 1.51 15.49 -0.12
CA LYS A 227 0.17 15.08 -0.54
C LYS A 227 -0.51 14.17 0.49
N GLU A 228 0.20 13.20 1.05
CA GLU A 228 -0.38 12.29 2.04
C GLU A 228 -0.74 12.99 3.36
N ILE A 229 0.10 13.91 3.84
CA ILE A 229 -0.20 14.74 5.02
C ILE A 229 -1.44 15.60 4.75
N LEU A 230 -1.47 16.28 3.59
CA LEU A 230 -2.60 17.12 3.19
C LEU A 230 -3.89 16.29 3.03
N LYS A 231 -3.84 15.12 2.39
CA LYS A 231 -4.98 14.20 2.26
C LYS A 231 -5.57 13.80 3.61
N ARG A 232 -4.72 13.51 4.61
CA ARG A 232 -5.18 13.18 5.96
C ARG A 232 -5.90 14.36 6.61
N ARG A 233 -5.31 15.56 6.54
CA ARG A 233 -5.93 16.80 7.04
C ARG A 233 -7.28 17.06 6.37
N ILE A 234 -7.33 16.99 5.04
CA ILE A 234 -8.56 17.20 4.25
C ILE A 234 -9.66 16.22 4.69
N ARG A 235 -9.35 14.92 4.80
CA ARG A 235 -10.34 13.92 5.22
C ARG A 235 -10.85 14.18 6.64
N LYS A 236 -9.97 14.55 7.57
CA LYS A 236 -10.32 14.86 8.96
C LYS A 236 -11.23 16.09 9.05
N ASP A 237 -10.88 17.15 8.34
CA ASP A 237 -11.65 18.40 8.35
C ASP A 237 -12.99 18.22 7.61
N PHE A 238 -12.99 17.53 6.48
CA PHE A 238 -14.22 17.20 5.76
C PHE A 238 -15.13 16.26 6.56
N TYR A 239 -14.58 15.36 7.39
CA TYR A 239 -15.36 14.54 8.30
C TYR A 239 -16.17 15.40 9.30
N LYS A 240 -15.58 16.47 9.83
CA LYS A 240 -16.29 17.43 10.69
C LYS A 240 -17.37 18.20 9.93
N VAL A 241 -17.06 18.60 8.69
CA VAL A 241 -18.03 19.29 7.82
C VAL A 241 -19.24 18.40 7.53
N LYS A 242 -19.02 17.13 7.16
CA LYS A 242 -20.14 16.22 6.87
C LYS A 242 -21.01 15.96 8.12
N GLN A 243 -20.42 15.89 9.31
CA GLN A 243 -21.17 15.77 10.57
C GLN A 243 -22.08 16.98 10.79
N GLN A 244 -21.55 18.20 10.58
CA GLN A 244 -22.33 19.43 10.70
C GLN A 244 -23.50 19.49 9.67
N LEU A 245 -23.37 18.82 8.53
CA LEU A 245 -24.39 18.76 7.49
C LEU A 245 -25.36 17.57 7.64
N GLY A 246 -25.21 16.72 8.65
CA GLY A 246 -26.03 15.51 8.81
C GLY A 246 -25.79 14.46 7.71
N LEU A 247 -24.60 14.43 7.12
CA LEU A 247 -24.25 13.57 5.99
C LEU A 247 -23.45 12.35 6.48
N GLU A 248 -24.13 11.31 6.96
CA GLU A 248 -23.50 10.15 7.60
C GLU A 248 -22.62 9.34 6.63
N ASN A 249 -23.15 9.00 5.46
CA ASN A 249 -22.50 8.13 4.47
C ASN A 249 -21.75 8.86 3.34
N TYR A 250 -21.64 10.19 3.43
CA TYR A 250 -21.02 11.01 2.40
C TYR A 250 -19.50 11.02 2.53
N ILE A 251 -18.78 10.85 1.42
CA ILE A 251 -17.32 10.95 1.35
C ILE A 251 -16.90 12.08 0.41
N ILE A 252 -15.73 12.66 0.65
CA ILE A 252 -15.26 13.82 -0.15
C ILE A 252 -15.24 13.56 -1.66
N ASN A 253 -14.95 12.32 -2.07
CA ASN A 253 -14.92 11.96 -3.49
C ASN A 253 -16.31 11.89 -4.14
N ASP A 254 -17.40 11.99 -3.36
CA ASP A 254 -18.76 12.05 -3.89
C ASP A 254 -19.08 13.43 -4.50
N LEU A 255 -18.32 14.46 -4.11
CA LEU A 255 -18.47 15.83 -4.63
C LEU A 255 -18.36 15.88 -6.16
N ARG A 256 -17.68 14.91 -6.76
CA ARG A 256 -17.54 14.79 -8.22
C ARG A 256 -18.88 14.55 -8.90
N PHE A 257 -19.82 13.88 -8.24
CA PHE A 257 -21.13 13.60 -8.80
C PHE A 257 -22.12 14.74 -8.61
N CYS A 258 -21.77 15.78 -7.83
CA CYS A 258 -22.64 16.95 -7.62
C CYS A 258 -22.73 17.80 -8.90
N GLN A 259 -23.89 18.36 -9.19
CA GLN A 259 -24.03 19.34 -10.28
C GLN A 259 -23.28 20.63 -9.95
N LYS A 260 -22.91 21.42 -10.98
CA LYS A 260 -22.33 22.75 -10.76
C LYS A 260 -23.39 23.64 -10.11
N CYS A 261 -23.03 24.36 -9.04
CA CYS A 261 -23.90 25.42 -8.51
C CYS A 261 -24.05 26.51 -9.59
N VAL A 262 -25.27 26.73 -10.06
CA VAL A 262 -25.60 27.72 -11.11
C VAL A 262 -25.33 29.15 -10.63
N ASN A 263 -25.34 29.38 -9.32
CA ASN A 263 -25.06 30.69 -8.74
C ASN A 263 -23.71 30.64 -8.04
N LYS A 264 -22.69 31.25 -8.66
CA LYS A 264 -21.48 31.68 -7.97
C LYS A 264 -21.90 32.50 -6.74
N LEU A 265 -21.33 32.15 -5.59
CA LEU A 265 -21.39 32.97 -4.37
C LEU A 265 -20.65 34.29 -4.56
#